data_AF-A2E3B4-F1
#
_entry.id   AF-A2E3B4-F1
#
_cell.length_a   1.000
_cell.length_b   1.000
_cell.length_c   1.000
_cell.angle_alpha   90.00
_cell.angle_beta   90.00
_cell.angle_gamma   90.00
#
_symmetry.space_group_name_H-M   'P 1'
#
loop_
_entity.id
_entity.type
_entity.pdbx_description
1 polymer ?
#
loop_
_entity_poly.entity_id
_entity_poly.type
_entity_poly.pdbx_seq_one_letter_code
_entity_poly.pdbx_strand_id
1 'polypeptide(L)'
;MSARVPKNRNSKKGTSKRFITEGEEKLIEALHAVGKDPEYIAKRVGNSVRKVKNYIKGIENGVTKVFSIEEDIILVQKLREGIVKAAKLVLFLPSKQDWMIRNRIKLFKRHYGDIQMLNELEIITEFHKDKLENTEQEYTPVAESHDENERNEVKTSGDIIEITETGFDNVFESDFMLTNALYPKEANLNFDNYNLCEDFLF
;
A
#
# COMPACT_ATOMS: atom_id res chain seq x y z
N MET A 1 -17.76 54.51 34.22
CA MET A 1 -17.82 53.79 32.94
C MET A 1 -16.41 53.50 32.47
N SER A 2 -15.87 52.30 32.73
CA SER A 2 -14.50 51.95 32.32
C SER A 2 -14.47 51.55 30.85
N ALA A 3 -13.74 52.31 30.04
CA ALA A 3 -13.50 51.99 28.64
C ALA A 3 -12.64 50.71 28.54
N ARG A 4 -13.14 49.71 27.81
CA ARG A 4 -12.36 48.50 27.47
C ARG A 4 -11.29 48.88 26.45
N VAL A 5 -10.02 48.69 26.83
CA VAL A 5 -8.88 48.81 25.92
C VAL A 5 -9.03 47.75 24.80
N PRO A 6 -8.97 48.14 23.51
CA PRO A 6 -9.06 47.19 22.41
C PRO A 6 -7.85 46.25 22.41
N LYS A 7 -8.08 44.95 22.54
CA LYS A 7 -7.05 43.92 22.38
C LYS A 7 -6.49 43.99 20.95
N ASN A 8 -5.22 44.38 20.83
CA ASN A 8 -4.47 44.30 19.59
C ASN A 8 -4.41 42.84 19.11
N ARG A 9 -5.11 42.52 18.01
CA ARG A 9 -5.21 41.15 17.44
C ARG A 9 -4.04 40.79 16.53
N ASN A 10 -3.04 41.66 16.35
CA ASN A 10 -2.02 41.53 15.30
C ASN A 10 -0.64 41.07 15.77
N SER A 11 -0.51 39.97 16.52
CA SER A 11 0.82 39.40 16.79
C SER A 11 0.90 37.88 16.98
N LYS A 12 0.02 37.11 16.34
CA LYS A 12 0.28 35.67 16.15
C LYS A 12 0.49 35.41 14.67
N LYS A 13 1.68 35.79 14.15
CA LYS A 13 2.19 35.18 12.92
C LYS A 13 2.20 33.68 13.18
N GLY A 14 1.26 32.94 12.59
CA GLY A 14 1.24 31.49 12.69
C GLY A 14 2.61 30.99 12.25
N THR A 15 3.28 30.21 13.10
CA THR A 15 4.52 29.53 12.71
C THR A 15 4.21 28.71 11.47
N SER A 16 4.74 29.12 10.32
CA SER A 16 4.58 28.39 9.07
C SER A 16 5.04 26.96 9.31
N LYS A 17 4.13 25.98 9.18
CA LYS A 17 4.46 24.57 9.32
C LYS A 17 5.31 24.21 8.10
N ARG A 18 6.64 24.25 8.22
CA ARG A 18 7.57 23.79 7.19
C ARG A 18 7.33 22.30 6.92
N PHE A 19 7.09 21.91 5.68
CA PHE A 19 7.01 20.50 5.30
C PHE A 19 8.41 19.98 4.93
N ILE A 20 8.60 18.66 5.01
CA ILE A 20 9.79 18.01 4.45
C ILE A 20 9.64 18.10 2.93
N THR A 21 10.66 18.61 2.26
CA THR A 21 10.67 18.71 0.79
C THR A 21 11.19 17.42 0.16
N GLU A 22 10.94 17.18 -1.11
CA GLU A 22 11.41 15.96 -1.79
C GLU A 22 12.94 15.80 -1.75
N GLY A 23 13.69 16.91 -1.84
CA GLY A 23 15.15 16.87 -1.69
C GLY A 23 15.59 16.49 -0.28
N GLU A 24 14.82 16.88 0.74
CA GLU A 24 15.07 16.49 2.13
C GLU A 24 14.65 15.05 2.39
N GLU A 25 13.56 14.57 1.77
CA GLU A 25 13.13 13.16 1.80
C GLU A 25 14.28 12.25 1.36
N LYS A 26 14.85 12.49 0.17
CA LYS A 26 16.00 11.73 -0.37
C LYS A 26 17.22 11.77 0.54
N LEU A 27 17.49 12.92 1.16
CA LEU A 27 18.62 13.07 2.09
C LEU A 27 18.39 12.29 3.39
N ILE A 28 17.15 12.27 3.91
CA ILE A 28 16.79 11.47 5.08
C ILE A 28 16.93 9.98 4.78
N GLU A 29 16.42 9.52 3.63
CA GLU A 29 16.54 8.13 3.17
C GLU A 29 18.01 7.69 3.10
N ALA A 30 18.86 8.49 2.43
CA ALA A 30 20.29 8.18 2.30
C ALA A 30 21.02 8.12 3.65
N LEU A 31 20.75 9.07 4.56
CA LEU A 31 21.40 9.08 5.88
C LEU A 31 20.88 7.98 6.80
N HIS A 32 19.60 7.64 6.72
CA HIS A 32 19.01 6.55 7.46
C HIS A 32 19.56 5.19 6.99
N ALA A 33 19.73 4.99 5.68
CA ALA A 33 20.35 3.79 5.12
C ALA A 33 21.80 3.56 5.61
N VAL A 34 22.52 4.64 5.93
CA VAL A 34 23.88 4.59 6.51
C VAL A 34 23.86 4.48 8.05
N GLY A 35 22.68 4.30 8.66
CA GLY A 35 22.52 4.08 10.10
C GLY A 35 22.75 5.33 10.95
N LYS A 36 22.51 6.54 10.42
CA LYS A 36 22.64 7.78 11.19
C LYS A 36 21.46 8.02 12.13
N ASP A 37 21.75 8.62 13.28
CA ASP A 37 20.74 8.95 14.27
C ASP A 37 19.73 10.00 13.77
N PRO A 38 18.44 9.88 14.12
CA PRO A 38 17.41 10.85 13.72
C PRO A 38 17.69 12.30 14.14
N GLU A 39 18.41 12.51 15.26
CA GLU A 39 18.80 13.84 15.72
C GLU A 39 19.86 14.48 14.83
N TYR A 40 20.82 13.68 14.35
CA TYR A 40 21.83 14.13 13.40
C TYR A 40 21.17 14.51 12.08
N ILE A 41 20.28 13.65 11.57
CA ILE A 41 19.53 13.88 10.34
C ILE A 41 18.69 15.17 10.44
N ALA A 42 17.99 15.37 11.56
CA ALA A 42 17.16 16.55 11.79
C ALA A 42 17.98 17.85 11.76
N LYS A 43 19.18 17.87 12.37
CA LYS A 43 20.09 19.02 12.30
C LYS A 43 20.55 19.28 10.86
N ARG A 44 20.82 18.23 10.09
CA ARG A 44 21.30 18.36 8.70
C ARG A 44 20.22 18.88 7.74
N VAL A 45 18.98 18.43 7.92
CA VAL A 45 17.81 18.83 7.12
C VAL A 45 17.26 20.20 7.57
N GLY A 46 17.50 20.58 8.84
CA GLY A 46 16.90 21.76 9.46
C GLY A 46 15.42 21.57 9.79
N ASN A 47 14.99 20.33 10.04
CA ASN A 47 13.63 20.00 10.45
C ASN A 47 13.59 19.52 11.91
N SER A 48 12.40 19.45 12.49
CA SER A 48 12.27 18.94 13.85
C SER A 48 12.54 17.43 13.92
N VAL A 49 13.21 16.98 14.98
CA VAL A 49 13.51 15.57 15.23
C VAL A 49 12.24 14.71 15.15
N ARG A 50 11.13 15.20 15.69
CA ARG A 50 9.83 14.52 15.63
C ARG A 50 9.38 14.23 14.19
N LYS A 51 9.54 15.17 13.26
CA LYS A 51 9.14 14.98 11.86
C LYS A 51 10.03 13.95 11.18
N VAL A 52 11.34 14.03 11.42
CA VAL A 52 12.31 13.06 10.88
C VAL A 52 12.02 11.66 11.42
N LYS A 53 11.82 11.50 12.73
CA LYS A 53 11.43 10.19 13.33
C LYS A 53 10.13 9.64 12.73
N ASN A 54 9.12 10.49 12.55
CA ASN A 54 7.85 10.07 11.93
C ASN A 54 8.03 9.64 10.47
N TYR A 55 8.91 10.32 9.73
CA TYR A 55 9.21 9.98 8.34
C TYR A 55 10.02 8.68 8.23
N ILE A 56 11.05 8.51 9.07
CA ILE A 56 11.84 7.26 9.17
C ILE A 56 10.92 6.08 9.52
N LYS A 57 10.03 6.23 10.51
CA LYS A 57 9.03 5.21 10.81
C LYS A 57 8.14 4.88 9.59
N GLY A 58 7.87 5.87 8.75
CA GLY A 58 7.16 5.66 7.48
C GLY A 58 7.96 4.80 6.50
N ILE A 59 9.27 5.03 6.39
CA ILE A 59 10.18 4.22 5.57
C ILE A 59 10.22 2.78 6.09
N GLU A 60 10.44 2.59 7.39
CA GLU A 60 10.51 1.27 8.05
C GLU A 60 9.21 0.48 7.87
N ASN A 61 8.07 1.17 7.86
CA ASN A 61 6.75 0.57 7.64
C ASN A 61 6.39 0.38 6.15
N GLY A 62 7.26 0.75 5.21
CA GLY A 62 6.98 0.66 3.77
C GLY A 62 5.82 1.54 3.32
N VAL A 63 5.68 2.73 3.92
CA VAL A 63 4.55 3.63 3.61
C VAL A 63 4.67 4.18 2.19
N THR A 64 3.62 4.00 1.40
CA THR A 64 3.54 4.50 0.01
C THR A 64 2.46 5.58 -0.13
N LYS A 65 2.75 6.64 -0.90
CA LYS A 65 1.82 7.76 -1.12
C LYS A 65 0.67 7.41 -2.07
N VAL A 66 0.91 6.46 -2.99
CA VAL A 66 -0.04 6.06 -4.04
C VAL A 66 -0.90 4.90 -3.55
N PHE A 67 -2.21 4.97 -3.77
CA PHE A 67 -3.12 3.86 -3.51
C PHE A 67 -3.09 2.87 -4.67
N SER A 68 -3.04 1.57 -4.38
CA SER A 68 -3.29 0.53 -5.37
C SER A 68 -4.79 0.30 -5.57
N ILE A 69 -5.16 -0.41 -6.64
CA ILE A 69 -6.55 -0.81 -6.90
C ILE A 69 -7.05 -1.67 -5.73
N GLU A 70 -6.26 -2.66 -5.32
CA GLU A 70 -6.57 -3.56 -4.20
C GLU A 70 -6.78 -2.79 -2.89
N GLU A 71 -5.92 -1.82 -2.58
CA GLU A 71 -6.03 -1.01 -1.36
C GLU A 71 -7.33 -0.19 -1.34
N ASP A 72 -7.76 0.34 -2.48
CA ASP A 72 -9.04 1.06 -2.58
C ASP A 72 -10.24 0.14 -2.45
N ILE A 73 -10.20 -1.05 -3.07
CA ILE A 73 -11.26 -2.07 -2.94
C ILE A 73 -11.40 -2.48 -1.47
N ILE A 74 -10.29 -2.81 -0.80
CA ILE A 74 -10.28 -3.15 0.63
C ILE A 74 -10.86 -1.99 1.45
N LEU A 75 -10.42 -0.76 1.16
CA LEU A 75 -10.91 0.42 1.87
C LEU A 75 -12.42 0.56 1.75
N VAL A 76 -12.98 0.42 0.55
CA VAL A 76 -14.43 0.52 0.31
C VAL A 76 -15.18 -0.60 0.99
N GLN A 77 -14.69 -1.84 0.88
CA GLN A 77 -15.29 -2.99 1.56
C GLN A 77 -15.37 -2.75 3.08
N LYS A 78 -14.29 -2.29 3.71
CA LYS A 78 -14.26 -1.99 5.16
C LYS A 78 -15.14 -0.81 5.55
N LEU A 79 -15.30 0.17 4.67
CA LEU A 79 -16.24 1.26 4.90
C LEU A 79 -17.69 0.79 4.82
N ARG A 80 -18.03 -0.13 3.90
CA ARG A 80 -19.36 -0.76 3.82
C ARG A 80 -19.66 -1.65 5.02
N GLU A 81 -18.65 -2.33 5.57
CA GLU A 81 -18.74 -3.06 6.86
C GLU A 81 -18.97 -2.12 8.06
N GLY A 82 -18.95 -0.79 7.88
CA GLY A 82 -19.21 0.21 8.91
C GLY A 82 -17.96 0.69 9.65
N ILE A 83 -16.76 0.30 9.22
CA ILE A 83 -15.50 0.75 9.84
C ILE A 83 -15.12 2.13 9.28
N VAL A 84 -15.59 3.20 9.93
CA VAL A 84 -15.34 4.58 9.47
C VAL A 84 -14.06 5.20 10.06
N LYS A 85 -13.57 4.67 11.19
CA LYS A 85 -12.40 5.23 11.89
C LYS A 85 -11.12 4.88 11.15
N ALA A 86 -10.46 5.87 10.57
CA ALA A 86 -9.21 5.70 9.82
C ALA A 86 -8.09 5.01 10.62
N ALA A 87 -7.97 5.28 11.92
CA ALA A 87 -7.02 4.57 12.79
C ALA A 87 -7.23 3.04 12.83
N LYS A 88 -8.47 2.57 12.71
CA LYS A 88 -8.78 1.13 12.59
C LYS A 88 -8.48 0.61 11.18
N LEU A 89 -8.71 1.44 10.16
CA LEU A 89 -8.47 1.08 8.76
C LEU A 89 -6.98 0.90 8.44
N VAL A 90 -6.08 1.59 9.17
CA VAL A 90 -4.62 1.37 9.06
C VAL A 90 -4.22 -0.09 9.34
N LEU A 91 -5.00 -0.83 10.15
CA LEU A 91 -4.71 -2.25 10.40
C LEU A 91 -4.87 -3.13 9.16
N PHE A 92 -5.75 -2.72 8.22
CA PHE A 92 -5.97 -3.44 6.96
C PHE A 92 -5.07 -2.93 5.83
N LEU A 93 -4.54 -1.71 5.97
CA LEU A 93 -3.68 -1.04 4.99
C LEU A 93 -2.38 -0.60 5.67
N PRO A 94 -1.46 -1.54 6.01
CA PRO A 94 -0.26 -1.23 6.79
C PRO A 94 0.73 -0.30 6.06
N SER A 95 0.69 -0.31 4.73
CA SER A 95 1.41 0.60 3.82
C SER A 95 0.88 2.03 3.83
N LYS A 96 -0.22 2.32 4.54
CA LYS A 96 -0.90 3.62 4.52
C LYS A 96 -1.02 4.23 5.91
N GLN A 97 -0.81 5.54 5.97
CA GLN A 97 -0.98 6.28 7.22
C GLN A 97 -2.42 6.77 7.40
N ASP A 98 -2.84 6.93 8.65
CA ASP A 98 -4.19 7.37 9.03
C ASP A 98 -4.65 8.63 8.27
N TRP A 99 -3.77 9.62 8.09
CA TRP A 99 -4.10 10.83 7.35
C TRP A 99 -4.33 10.59 5.85
N MET A 100 -3.64 9.61 5.25
CA MET A 100 -3.81 9.22 3.85
C MET A 100 -5.18 8.58 3.66
N ILE A 101 -5.54 7.65 4.55
CA ILE A 101 -6.85 6.99 4.54
C ILE A 101 -7.97 8.03 4.72
N ARG A 102 -7.82 8.97 5.66
CA ARG A 102 -8.79 10.08 5.82
C ARG A 102 -8.94 10.90 4.56
N ASN A 103 -7.84 11.23 3.89
CA ASN A 103 -7.89 11.98 2.63
C ASN A 103 -8.58 11.16 1.53
N ARG A 104 -8.31 9.85 1.45
CA ARG A 104 -8.94 8.96 0.48
C ARG A 104 -10.44 8.83 0.68
N ILE A 105 -10.90 8.65 1.92
CA ILE A 105 -12.33 8.64 2.27
C ILE A 105 -13.00 9.96 1.88
N LYS A 106 -12.34 11.10 2.12
CA LYS A 106 -12.88 12.41 1.71
C LYS A 106 -13.04 12.51 0.19
N LEU A 107 -12.12 11.92 -0.58
CA LEU A 107 -12.24 11.87 -2.04
C LEU A 107 -13.44 11.03 -2.46
N PHE A 108 -13.60 9.82 -1.90
CA PHE A 108 -14.78 9.00 -2.18
C PHE A 108 -16.09 9.71 -1.89
N LYS A 109 -16.20 10.40 -0.74
CA LYS A 109 -17.40 11.17 -0.40
C LYS A 109 -17.66 12.35 -1.35
N ARG A 110 -16.62 12.95 -1.93
CA ARG A 110 -16.77 14.04 -2.89
C ARG A 110 -17.27 13.56 -4.25
N HIS A 111 -16.81 12.38 -4.69
CA HIS A 111 -17.16 11.81 -5.98
C HIS A 111 -18.54 11.13 -5.97
N TYR A 112 -18.80 10.31 -4.96
CA TYR A 112 -19.98 9.43 -4.95
C TYR A 112 -21.04 9.83 -3.90
N GLY A 113 -20.73 10.80 -3.05
CA GLY A 113 -21.60 11.20 -1.94
C GLY A 113 -21.61 10.14 -0.84
N ASP A 114 -22.59 9.23 -0.91
CA ASP A 114 -22.78 8.18 0.08
C ASP A 114 -21.90 6.96 -0.19
N ILE A 115 -21.17 6.55 0.85
CA ILE A 115 -20.23 5.43 0.81
C ILE A 115 -20.92 4.11 0.47
N GLN A 116 -22.20 3.95 0.83
CA GLN A 116 -22.94 2.72 0.54
C GLN A 116 -23.22 2.52 -0.96
N MET A 117 -23.16 3.59 -1.74
CA MET A 117 -23.38 3.56 -3.20
C MET A 117 -22.08 3.42 -3.99
N LEU A 118 -20.91 3.40 -3.32
CA LEU A 118 -19.63 3.18 -3.99
C LEU A 118 -19.68 1.83 -4.70
N ASN A 119 -19.43 1.78 -6.00
CA ASN A 119 -19.23 0.54 -6.75
C ASN A 119 -17.73 0.32 -7.00
N GLU A 120 -17.24 -0.90 -6.85
CA GLU A 120 -15.81 -1.22 -7.00
C GLU A 120 -15.32 -0.97 -8.43
N LEU A 121 -16.16 -1.28 -9.42
CA LEU A 121 -15.85 -1.06 -10.83
C LEU A 121 -15.68 0.43 -11.18
N GLU A 122 -16.50 1.29 -10.59
CA GLU A 122 -16.44 2.74 -10.82
C GLU A 122 -15.17 3.35 -10.21
N ILE A 123 -14.67 2.79 -9.11
CA ILE A 123 -13.44 3.27 -8.48
C ILE A 123 -12.23 2.93 -9.35
N ILE A 124 -12.21 1.71 -9.91
CA ILE A 124 -11.15 1.27 -10.82
C ILE A 124 -11.11 2.19 -12.04
N THR A 125 -12.27 2.43 -12.66
CA THR A 125 -12.36 3.26 -13.86
C THR A 125 -12.13 4.75 -13.59
N GLU A 126 -12.43 5.29 -12.41
CA GLU A 126 -12.21 6.72 -12.15
C GLU A 126 -10.82 7.05 -11.60
N PHE A 127 -10.32 6.24 -10.67
CA PHE A 127 -9.10 6.56 -9.92
C PHE A 127 -7.84 5.88 -10.44
N HIS A 128 -7.97 4.86 -11.28
CA HIS A 128 -6.85 4.07 -11.81
C HIS A 128 -6.84 3.98 -13.33
N LYS A 129 -7.41 4.97 -14.03
CA LYS A 129 -7.48 5.06 -15.51
C LYS A 129 -6.16 4.69 -16.19
N ASP A 130 -5.08 5.31 -15.74
CA ASP A 130 -3.75 5.16 -16.32
C ASP A 130 -3.20 3.72 -16.23
N LYS A 131 -3.73 2.88 -15.32
CA LYS A 131 -3.29 1.47 -15.20
C LYS A 131 -4.04 0.54 -16.16
N LEU A 132 -5.27 0.89 -16.53
CA LEU A 132 -6.07 0.09 -17.48
C LEU A 132 -5.54 0.22 -18.90
N GLU A 133 -5.20 1.44 -19.32
CA GLU A 133 -4.71 1.73 -20.68
C GLU A 133 -3.38 1.04 -21.01
N ASN A 134 -2.54 0.80 -20.01
CA ASN A 134 -1.27 0.08 -20.18
C ASN A 134 -1.41 -1.44 -20.30
N THR A 135 -2.56 -2.00 -19.94
CA THR A 135 -2.78 -3.46 -19.99
C THR A 135 -3.23 -3.92 -21.39
N GLU A 136 -3.81 -3.03 -22.19
CA GLU A 136 -4.33 -3.35 -23.53
C GLU A 136 -3.26 -3.33 -24.64
N GLN A 137 -2.03 -2.89 -24.35
CA GLN A 137 -0.98 -2.74 -25.36
C GLN A 137 -0.01 -3.94 -25.49
N GLU A 138 -0.17 -5.01 -24.70
CA GLU A 138 0.77 -6.15 -24.67
C GLU A 138 0.24 -7.44 -25.31
N TYR A 139 -0.85 -7.40 -26.07
CA TYR A 139 -1.32 -8.55 -26.86
C TYR A 139 -1.25 -8.25 -28.36
N THR A 140 -0.04 -8.21 -28.91
CA THR A 140 0.14 -8.51 -30.34
C THR A 140 -0.06 -10.03 -30.49
N PRO A 141 -1.09 -10.51 -31.20
CA PRO A 141 -1.13 -11.91 -31.57
C PRO A 141 0.13 -12.16 -32.41
N VAL A 142 1.03 -13.00 -31.90
CA VAL A 142 2.11 -13.58 -32.70
C VAL A 142 1.38 -14.28 -33.84
N ALA A 143 1.48 -13.71 -35.04
CA ALA A 143 0.95 -14.34 -36.24
C ALA A 143 1.60 -15.73 -36.33
N GLU A 144 0.79 -16.77 -36.14
CA GLU A 144 1.14 -18.13 -36.56
C GLU A 144 1.44 -18.05 -38.06
N SER A 145 2.72 -17.95 -38.41
CA SER A 145 3.20 -18.16 -39.76
C SER A 145 2.99 -19.62 -40.09
N HIS A 146 1.88 -19.91 -40.77
CA HIS A 146 1.73 -21.10 -41.59
C HIS A 146 2.79 -21.05 -42.71
N ASP A 147 3.99 -21.55 -42.42
CA ASP A 147 4.94 -21.94 -43.45
C ASP A 147 4.71 -23.41 -43.78
N GLU A 148 3.96 -23.62 -44.86
CA GLU A 148 4.05 -24.82 -45.67
C GLU A 148 5.50 -24.95 -46.18
N ASN A 149 6.20 -26.03 -45.85
CA ASN A 149 7.29 -26.51 -46.70
C ASN A 149 7.63 -28.00 -46.52
N GLU A 150 7.38 -28.71 -47.61
CA GLU A 150 8.30 -29.62 -48.29
C GLU A 150 8.81 -30.88 -47.56
N ARG A 151 8.18 -32.00 -47.96
CA ARG A 151 8.78 -33.26 -48.43
C ARG A 151 10.25 -33.49 -48.04
N ASN A 152 10.48 -34.42 -47.12
CA ASN A 152 11.70 -35.24 -47.13
C ASN A 152 11.32 -36.72 -47.12
N GLU A 153 11.73 -37.39 -48.19
CA GLU A 153 11.62 -38.83 -48.41
C GLU A 153 12.45 -39.57 -47.35
N VAL A 154 11.78 -40.27 -46.44
CA VAL A 154 12.44 -41.22 -45.53
C VAL A 154 12.63 -42.53 -46.28
N LYS A 155 13.87 -42.76 -46.73
CA LYS A 155 14.33 -44.09 -47.16
C LYS A 155 14.50 -44.99 -45.93
N THR A 156 13.93 -46.16 -46.05
CA THR A 156 13.85 -47.24 -45.07
C THR A 156 15.19 -47.92 -44.81
N SER A 157 15.50 -48.07 -43.53
CA SER A 157 16.29 -49.17 -42.93
C SER A 157 15.96 -49.08 -41.44
N GLY A 158 15.00 -49.84 -40.94
CA GLY A 158 15.22 -51.24 -40.64
C GLY A 158 15.76 -51.30 -39.22
N ASP A 159 14.86 -51.28 -38.24
CA ASP A 159 14.90 -52.19 -37.08
C ASP A 159 13.65 -51.97 -36.21
N ILE A 160 13.03 -53.11 -35.90
CA ILE A 160 11.78 -53.31 -35.19
C ILE A 160 12.08 -53.30 -33.69
N ILE A 161 11.38 -52.48 -32.89
CA ILE A 161 10.97 -52.88 -31.54
C ILE A 161 9.58 -52.31 -31.26
N GLU A 162 8.59 -53.19 -31.26
CA GLU A 162 7.30 -53.02 -30.60
C GLU A 162 7.50 -52.98 -29.08
N ILE A 163 6.99 -51.95 -28.39
CA ILE A 163 6.55 -52.11 -26.99
C ILE A 163 5.23 -51.36 -26.82
N THR A 164 4.31 -52.11 -26.24
CA THR A 164 2.87 -51.98 -26.10
C THR A 164 2.41 -50.96 -25.06
N GLU A 165 1.16 -50.55 -25.23
CA GLU A 165 0.26 -49.86 -24.30
C GLU A 165 0.36 -50.36 -22.84
N THR A 166 0.25 -49.46 -21.85
CA THR A 166 -0.60 -49.59 -20.63
C THR A 166 -0.42 -48.43 -19.62
N GLY A 167 -1.55 -47.92 -19.10
CA GLY A 167 -1.79 -47.30 -17.76
C GLY A 167 -1.16 -45.92 -17.50
N PHE A 168 -1.89 -44.81 -17.27
CA PHE A 168 -2.82 -44.52 -16.17
C PHE A 168 -2.31 -45.01 -14.80
N ASP A 169 -1.74 -44.11 -13.99
CA ASP A 169 -2.31 -43.73 -12.69
C ASP A 169 -1.52 -42.63 -11.94
N ASN A 170 -2.29 -41.82 -11.22
CA ASN A 170 -1.92 -40.74 -10.31
C ASN A 170 -1.17 -41.21 -9.06
N VAL A 171 -0.13 -40.48 -8.63
CA VAL A 171 0.32 -40.29 -7.23
C VAL A 171 1.13 -38.98 -7.24
N PHE A 172 0.68 -37.79 -6.80
CA PHE A 172 0.22 -37.30 -5.49
C PHE A 172 1.00 -37.80 -4.28
N GLU A 173 2.18 -37.23 -4.04
CA GLU A 173 2.94 -37.13 -2.79
C GLU A 173 4.28 -36.45 -3.18
N SER A 174 4.95 -35.57 -2.45
CA SER A 174 4.86 -35.09 -1.07
C SER A 174 5.95 -34.03 -0.97
N ASP A 175 5.66 -32.81 -0.51
CA ASP A 175 6.67 -31.94 0.13
C ASP A 175 5.96 -30.92 1.03
N PHE A 176 5.31 -31.48 2.05
CA PHE A 176 4.84 -30.76 3.23
C PHE A 176 5.58 -31.32 4.43
N MET A 177 6.72 -30.72 4.78
CA MET A 177 7.39 -30.96 6.06
C MET A 177 7.98 -29.66 6.63
N LEU A 178 7.23 -29.12 7.60
CA LEU A 178 7.70 -28.75 8.95
C LEU A 178 8.91 -27.80 9.09
N THR A 179 8.62 -26.55 9.45
CA THR A 179 9.35 -25.86 10.55
C THR A 179 8.38 -25.05 11.42
N ASN A 180 7.76 -25.75 12.37
CA ASN A 180 7.18 -25.15 13.57
C ASN A 180 8.17 -25.39 14.71
N ALA A 181 8.83 -24.34 15.20
CA ALA A 181 9.26 -24.20 16.60
C ALA A 181 10.09 -22.93 16.76
N LEU A 182 9.52 -21.89 17.37
CA LEU A 182 10.14 -21.02 18.38
C LEU A 182 9.27 -19.77 18.61
N TYR A 183 8.15 -19.95 19.30
CA TYR A 183 7.49 -18.87 20.04
C TYR A 183 8.03 -18.86 21.47
N PRO A 184 8.68 -17.78 21.95
CA PRO A 184 8.71 -17.51 23.37
C PRO A 184 7.40 -16.85 23.80
N LYS A 185 6.82 -17.44 24.84
CA LYS A 185 5.67 -16.96 25.60
C LYS A 185 6.04 -15.69 26.40
N GLU A 186 5.00 -14.93 26.70
CA GLU A 186 4.85 -13.95 27.79
C GLU A 186 5.23 -12.50 27.52
N ALA A 187 4.21 -11.69 27.22
CA ALA A 187 4.08 -10.35 27.78
C ALA A 187 2.59 -10.05 28.01
N ASN A 188 2.17 -10.19 29.28
CA ASN A 188 0.94 -9.62 29.81
C ASN A 188 0.96 -8.10 29.57
N LEU A 189 0.14 -7.60 28.66
CA LEU A 189 -0.18 -6.18 28.56
C LEU A 189 -1.61 -5.98 29.07
N ASN A 190 -1.68 -5.49 30.31
CA ASN A 190 -2.87 -4.95 30.97
C ASN A 190 -3.61 -4.01 30.02
N PHE A 191 -4.82 -4.40 29.64
CA PHE A 191 -5.77 -3.65 28.84
C PHE A 191 -6.67 -2.80 29.74
N ASP A 192 -6.10 -1.90 30.55
CA ASP A 192 -6.88 -0.98 31.38
C ASP A 192 -6.15 0.37 31.53
N ASN A 193 -6.36 1.26 30.56
CA ASN A 193 -6.46 2.73 30.75
C ASN A 193 -6.34 3.47 29.41
N TYR A 194 -7.46 3.69 28.73
CA TYR A 194 -7.64 4.91 27.91
C TYR A 194 -9.06 5.43 28.10
N ASN A 195 -9.26 6.05 29.27
CA ASN A 195 -10.34 6.99 29.49
C ASN A 195 -10.05 8.30 28.76
N LEU A 196 -11.05 8.73 27.99
CA LEU A 196 -11.53 10.12 27.85
C LEU A 196 -10.53 11.20 27.40
N CYS A 197 -10.63 11.57 26.13
CA CYS A 197 -10.57 12.97 25.72
C CYS A 197 -11.46 13.16 24.48
N GLU A 198 -12.77 13.11 24.71
CA GLU A 198 -13.72 13.86 23.92
C GLU A 198 -13.47 15.32 24.22
N ASP A 199 -13.09 16.10 23.19
CA ASP A 199 -13.32 17.54 23.05
C ASP A 199 -12.42 18.06 21.94
N PHE A 200 -12.92 18.12 20.71
CA PHE A 200 -12.52 19.15 19.73
C PHE A 200 -13.62 19.28 18.67
N LEU A 201 -14.71 19.92 19.08
CA LEU A 201 -15.48 20.81 18.21
C LEU A 201 -14.74 22.14 18.18
N PHE A 202 -14.25 22.54 17.00
CA PHE A 202 -14.21 23.90 16.42
C PHE A 202 -13.32 23.91 15.17
#